data_AF-A0A2X3HLZ2-F1
#
_entry.id   AF-A0A2X3HLZ2-F1
#
_cell.length_a   1.000
_cell.length_b   1.000
_cell.length_c   1.000
_cell.angle_alpha   90.00
_cell.angle_beta   90.00
_cell.angle_gamma   90.00
#
_symmetry.space_group_name_H-M   'P 1'
#
loop_
_entity.id
_entity.type
_entity.pdbx_description
1 polymer ?
#
loop_
_entity_poly.entity_id
_entity_poly.type
_entity_poly.pdbx_seq_one_letter_code
_entity_poly.pdbx_strand_id
1 'polypeptide(L)'
;MESFFEKDERRKIELFKKEQYYNKKQQLCYTSIYQKYYDNPPVWVALELMSYGTFVMFVEHYYSDVFFNKDNFKMSNELLKFAKNIRNKSAHSSPLILFIKPGKAINPFLKEQNKNYIKLSESQLRVKRIHDIFATFLLHKTYCSHGVQENKKEMLNDYKIRLHRTKDYYSSNIDIKRFFTAINILIDKLYQY
;
A
#
# COMPACT_ATOMS: atom_id res chain seq x y z
N MET A 1 20.54 9.28 -17.86
CA MET A 1 19.70 8.68 -16.81
C MET A 1 19.17 7.40 -17.41
N GLU A 2 19.63 6.25 -16.93
CA GLU A 2 19.16 4.95 -17.44
C GLU A 2 17.70 4.76 -17.08
N SER A 3 16.89 4.32 -18.04
CA SER A 3 15.49 3.98 -17.78
C SER A 3 15.38 2.77 -16.83
N PHE A 4 14.23 2.64 -16.14
CA PHE A 4 13.96 1.53 -15.20
C PHE A 4 14.25 0.13 -15.79
N PHE A 5 14.05 -0.01 -17.11
CA PHE A 5 14.26 -1.25 -17.86
C PHE A 5 15.66 -1.39 -18.46
N GLU A 6 16.38 -0.29 -18.70
CA GLU A 6 17.79 -0.31 -19.14
C GLU A 6 18.71 -0.81 -18.04
N LYS A 7 18.41 -0.48 -16.78
CA LYS A 7 19.19 -0.96 -15.63
C LYS A 7 19.22 -2.48 -15.48
N ASP A 8 18.17 -3.18 -15.95
CA ASP A 8 18.05 -4.63 -15.83
C ASP A 8 17.02 -5.16 -16.85
N GLU A 9 17.53 -5.70 -17.96
CA GLU A 9 16.72 -6.27 -19.03
C GLU A 9 15.80 -7.39 -18.55
N ARG A 10 16.17 -8.11 -17.47
CA ARG A 10 15.31 -9.15 -16.87
C ARG A 10 14.00 -8.58 -16.37
N ARG A 11 13.97 -7.31 -15.92
CA ARG A 11 12.73 -6.63 -15.50
C ARG A 11 11.77 -6.48 -16.66
N LYS A 12 12.28 -6.15 -17.86
CA LYS A 12 11.47 -6.03 -19.08
C LYS A 12 10.91 -7.39 -19.49
N ILE A 13 11.75 -8.43 -19.46
CA ILE A 13 11.32 -9.81 -19.76
C ILE A 13 10.23 -10.26 -18.77
N GLU A 14 10.43 -10.08 -17.47
CA GLU A 14 9.45 -10.49 -16.45
C GLU A 14 8.16 -9.67 -16.50
N LEU A 15 8.23 -8.39 -16.87
CA LEU A 15 7.06 -7.54 -17.05
C LEU A 15 6.12 -8.08 -18.15
N PHE A 16 6.70 -8.47 -19.28
CA PHE A 16 5.96 -8.94 -20.45
C PHE A 16 5.72 -10.45 -20.46
N LYS A 17 6.16 -11.18 -19.44
CA LYS A 17 6.04 -12.65 -19.36
C LYS A 17 4.60 -13.16 -19.49
N LYS A 18 3.62 -12.38 -18.99
CA LYS A 18 2.19 -12.72 -19.10
C LYS A 18 1.60 -12.46 -20.48
N GLU A 19 2.29 -11.67 -21.28
CA GLU A 19 1.92 -11.33 -22.66
C GLU A 19 2.46 -12.36 -23.67
N GLN A 20 3.08 -13.42 -23.17
CA GLN A 20 3.56 -14.57 -23.91
C GLN A 20 2.73 -15.79 -23.51
N TYR A 21 2.24 -16.56 -24.48
CA TYR A 21 1.47 -17.76 -24.23
C TYR A 21 1.68 -18.81 -25.31
N TYR A 22 1.47 -20.09 -24.97
CA TYR A 22 1.48 -21.17 -25.94
C TYR A 22 0.07 -21.42 -26.47
N ASN A 23 -0.08 -21.45 -27.78
CA ASN A 23 -1.36 -21.82 -28.40
C ASN A 23 -1.62 -23.34 -28.29
N LYS A 24 -2.79 -23.80 -28.76
CA LYS A 24 -3.17 -25.23 -28.74
C LYS A 24 -2.20 -26.15 -29.51
N LYS A 25 -1.39 -25.59 -30.42
CA LYS A 25 -0.36 -26.28 -31.19
C LYS A 25 1.03 -26.20 -30.54
N GLN A 26 1.11 -25.77 -29.28
CA GLN A 26 2.37 -25.57 -28.55
C GLN A 26 3.34 -24.56 -29.22
N GLN A 27 2.79 -23.61 -29.99
CA GLN A 27 3.59 -22.53 -30.56
C GLN A 27 3.55 -21.31 -29.64
N LEU A 28 4.70 -20.68 -29.41
CA LEU A 28 4.79 -19.44 -28.67
C LEU A 28 4.11 -18.32 -29.46
N CYS A 29 3.18 -17.65 -28.80
CA CYS A 29 2.41 -16.53 -29.32
C CYS A 29 2.55 -15.33 -28.38
N TYR A 30 2.33 -14.16 -28.95
CA TYR A 30 2.45 -12.87 -28.28
C TYR A 30 1.13 -12.12 -28.41
N THR A 31 0.74 -11.41 -27.35
CA THR A 31 -0.41 -10.52 -27.41
C THR A 31 -0.10 -9.28 -28.26
N SER A 32 -1.14 -8.53 -28.63
CA SER A 32 -0.99 -7.25 -29.32
C SER A 32 -0.20 -6.23 -28.49
N ILE A 33 -0.32 -6.28 -27.16
CA ILE A 33 0.44 -5.43 -26.24
C ILE A 33 1.93 -5.72 -26.37
N TYR A 34 2.32 -7.01 -26.35
CA TYR A 34 3.71 -7.40 -26.52
C TYR A 34 4.27 -6.93 -27.87
N GLN A 35 3.57 -7.28 -28.96
CA GLN A 35 4.03 -6.99 -30.32
C GLN A 35 4.22 -5.49 -30.56
N LYS A 36 3.40 -4.65 -29.92
CA LYS A 36 3.42 -3.20 -30.12
C LYS A 36 4.41 -2.47 -29.21
N TYR A 37 4.66 -2.96 -28.00
CA TYR A 37 5.33 -2.18 -26.96
C TYR A 37 6.54 -2.85 -26.30
N TYR A 38 6.91 -4.08 -26.66
CA TYR A 38 8.02 -4.77 -26.01
C TYR A 38 9.38 -4.05 -26.17
N ASP A 39 9.67 -3.54 -27.37
CA ASP A 39 10.97 -2.92 -27.64
C ASP A 39 11.12 -1.56 -26.95
N ASN A 40 10.04 -0.76 -26.94
CA ASN A 40 10.00 0.55 -26.30
C ASN A 40 8.69 0.72 -25.49
N PRO A 41 8.63 0.16 -24.27
CA PRO A 41 7.42 0.18 -23.47
C PRO A 41 7.17 1.59 -22.90
N PRO A 42 6.07 2.27 -23.29
CA PRO A 42 5.72 3.53 -22.64
C PRO A 42 5.34 3.27 -21.17
N VAL A 43 5.52 4.28 -20.32
CA VAL A 43 5.30 4.16 -18.87
C VAL A 43 3.90 3.63 -18.52
N TRP A 44 2.87 4.01 -19.26
CA TRP A 44 1.50 3.54 -19.00
C TRP A 44 1.34 2.02 -19.23
N VAL A 45 1.97 1.45 -20.26
CA VAL A 45 1.97 -0.01 -20.50
C VAL A 45 2.73 -0.71 -19.40
N ALA A 46 3.87 -0.16 -19.00
CA ALA A 46 4.64 -0.68 -17.89
C ALA A 46 3.80 -0.74 -16.60
N LEU A 47 3.11 0.34 -16.26
CA LEU A 47 2.24 0.39 -15.08
C LEU A 47 1.08 -0.62 -15.14
N GLU A 48 0.51 -0.85 -16.33
CA GLU A 48 -0.58 -1.79 -16.53
C GLU A 48 -0.14 -3.26 -16.33
N LEU A 49 1.05 -3.61 -16.81
CA LEU A 49 1.60 -4.97 -16.70
C LEU A 49 2.27 -5.24 -15.34
N MET A 50 2.64 -4.21 -14.60
CA MET A 50 3.37 -4.35 -13.34
C MET A 50 2.57 -5.10 -12.27
N SER A 51 3.23 -6.08 -11.65
CA SER A 51 2.78 -6.55 -10.35
C SER A 51 2.93 -5.44 -9.31
N TYR A 52 2.19 -5.51 -8.19
CA TYR A 52 2.38 -4.55 -7.10
C TYR A 52 3.83 -4.50 -6.62
N GLY A 53 4.54 -5.63 -6.56
CA GLY A 53 5.95 -5.67 -6.16
C GLY A 53 6.83 -4.91 -7.15
N THR A 54 6.62 -5.13 -8.45
CA THR A 54 7.34 -4.42 -9.52
C THR A 54 7.03 -2.93 -9.49
N PHE A 55 5.79 -2.55 -9.20
CA PHE A 55 5.40 -1.15 -9.02
C PHE A 55 6.13 -0.49 -7.83
N VAL A 56 6.30 -1.18 -6.71
CA VAL A 56 7.11 -0.65 -5.59
C VAL A 56 8.56 -0.41 -6.03
N MET A 57 9.18 -1.39 -6.70
CA MET A 57 10.55 -1.24 -7.22
C MET A 57 10.67 -0.11 -8.23
N PHE A 58 9.63 0.10 -9.06
CA PHE A 58 9.55 1.21 -10.00
C PHE A 58 9.57 2.54 -9.24
N VAL A 59 8.72 2.72 -8.23
CA VAL A 59 8.71 3.94 -7.41
C VAL A 59 10.04 4.17 -6.70
N GLU A 60 10.66 3.11 -6.14
CA GLU A 60 11.96 3.19 -5.47
C GLU A 60 13.08 3.65 -6.43
N HIS A 61 13.07 3.14 -7.66
CA HIS A 61 14.01 3.56 -8.70
C HIS A 61 13.83 5.04 -9.02
N TYR A 62 12.61 5.51 -9.25
CA TYR A 62 12.37 6.92 -9.57
C TYR A 62 12.70 7.85 -8.38
N TYR A 63 12.44 7.43 -7.14
CA TYR A 63 12.83 8.19 -5.95
C TYR A 63 14.36 8.28 -5.77
N SER A 64 15.08 7.23 -6.14
CA SER A 64 16.54 7.14 -5.99
C SER A 64 17.28 7.87 -7.10
N ASP A 65 16.81 7.73 -8.35
CA ASP A 65 17.55 8.10 -9.56
C ASP A 65 17.02 9.36 -10.27
N VAL A 66 15.83 9.88 -9.91
CA VAL A 66 15.27 11.10 -10.53
C VAL A 66 15.41 12.31 -9.60
N PHE A 67 16.11 13.34 -10.08
CA PHE A 67 16.40 14.57 -9.33
C PHE A 67 15.19 15.49 -9.12
N PHE A 68 14.14 15.35 -9.94
CA PHE A 68 12.94 16.19 -9.86
C PHE A 68 11.84 15.52 -9.04
N ASN A 69 11.11 16.31 -8.25
CA ASN A 69 9.94 15.87 -7.47
C ASN A 69 10.22 14.76 -6.44
N LYS A 70 11.46 14.62 -5.96
CA LYS A 70 11.86 13.60 -4.97
C LYS A 70 10.96 13.60 -3.73
N ASP A 71 10.60 14.78 -3.23
CA ASP A 71 9.69 14.90 -2.08
C ASP A 71 8.28 14.35 -2.36
N ASN A 72 7.78 14.46 -3.59
CA ASN A 72 6.47 13.92 -3.99
C ASN A 72 6.46 12.38 -3.97
N PHE A 73 7.62 11.74 -4.18
CA PHE A 73 7.78 10.29 -4.14
C PHE A 73 8.30 9.77 -2.79
N LYS A 74 8.72 10.64 -1.87
CA LYS A 74 9.25 10.23 -0.57
C LYS A 74 8.24 9.38 0.20
N MET A 75 6.99 9.82 0.26
CA MET A 75 5.95 9.09 0.99
C MET A 75 5.66 7.72 0.35
N SER A 76 5.50 7.65 -0.97
CA SER A 76 5.25 6.39 -1.66
C SER A 76 6.42 5.41 -1.51
N ASN A 77 7.66 5.88 -1.66
CA ASN A 77 8.88 5.10 -1.42
C ASN A 77 8.94 4.52 0.01
N GLU A 78 8.60 5.34 1.01
CA GLU A 78 8.63 4.88 2.41
C GLU A 78 7.51 3.89 2.73
N LEU A 79 6.32 4.06 2.14
CA LEU A 79 5.10 3.47 2.67
C LEU A 79 4.47 2.35 1.82
N LEU A 80 4.71 2.28 0.51
CA LEU A 80 4.03 1.29 -0.36
C LEU A 80 4.28 -0.16 0.07
N LYS A 81 5.47 -0.47 0.58
CA LYS A 81 5.80 -1.80 1.12
C LYS A 81 4.88 -2.25 2.27
N PHE A 82 4.33 -1.31 3.04
CA PHE A 82 3.39 -1.61 4.12
C PHE A 82 1.96 -1.80 3.61
N ALA A 83 1.53 -1.03 2.61
CA ALA A 83 0.22 -1.22 1.98
C ALA A 83 0.10 -2.62 1.32
N LYS A 84 1.21 -3.16 0.78
CA LYS A 84 1.27 -4.56 0.33
C LYS A 84 0.79 -5.55 1.40
N ASN A 85 1.15 -5.33 2.66
CA ASN A 85 0.79 -6.24 3.76
C ASN A 85 -0.73 -6.26 4.01
N ILE A 86 -1.39 -5.10 3.92
CA ILE A 86 -2.84 -4.99 4.05
C ILE A 86 -3.53 -5.62 2.84
N ARG A 87 -3.10 -5.26 1.62
CA ARG A 87 -3.62 -5.84 0.37
C ARG A 87 -3.59 -7.37 0.39
N ASN A 88 -2.45 -7.96 0.76
CA ASN A 88 -2.30 -9.41 0.81
C ASN A 88 -3.24 -10.03 1.86
N LYS A 89 -3.40 -9.38 3.02
CA LYS A 89 -4.33 -9.89 4.05
C LYS A 89 -5.78 -9.84 3.59
N SER A 90 -6.19 -8.78 2.90
CA SER A 90 -7.52 -8.66 2.31
C SER A 90 -7.74 -9.70 1.21
N ALA A 91 -6.77 -9.94 0.33
CA ALA A 91 -6.88 -10.93 -0.75
C ALA A 91 -7.03 -12.37 -0.24
N HIS A 92 -6.51 -12.66 0.95
CA HIS A 92 -6.63 -13.97 1.59
C HIS A 92 -7.69 -14.00 2.71
N SER A 93 -8.56 -12.99 2.81
CA SER A 93 -9.60 -12.87 3.86
C SER A 93 -9.09 -13.10 5.28
N SER A 94 -7.82 -12.74 5.53
CA SER A 94 -7.18 -12.96 6.83
C SER A 94 -7.61 -11.87 7.83
N PRO A 95 -8.13 -12.22 9.02
CA PRO A 95 -8.55 -11.22 9.99
C PRO A 95 -7.37 -10.35 10.47
N LEU A 96 -7.56 -9.02 10.45
CA LEU A 96 -6.52 -8.05 10.84
C LEU A 96 -6.23 -8.02 12.34
N ILE A 97 -7.17 -8.50 13.16
CA ILE A 97 -7.06 -8.55 14.61
C ILE A 97 -6.19 -9.71 15.12
N LEU A 98 -5.72 -10.60 14.23
CA LEU A 98 -4.85 -11.71 14.61
C LEU A 98 -3.41 -11.22 14.85
N PHE A 99 -2.83 -11.68 15.95
CA PHE A 99 -1.43 -11.42 16.35
C PHE A 99 -1.08 -9.92 16.47
N ILE A 100 -1.98 -9.13 17.06
CA ILE A 100 -1.86 -7.67 17.26
C ILE A 100 -0.98 -7.25 18.46
N LYS A 101 0.07 -8.02 18.74
CA LYS A 101 1.04 -7.68 19.79
C LYS A 101 2.02 -6.59 19.30
N PRO A 102 2.50 -5.69 20.17
CA PRO A 102 3.49 -4.68 19.79
C PRO A 102 4.81 -5.33 19.41
N GLY A 103 5.38 -4.90 18.29
CA GLY A 103 6.70 -5.30 17.82
C GLY A 103 7.82 -4.37 18.29
N LYS A 104 9.04 -4.64 17.80
CA LYS A 104 10.24 -3.87 18.15
C LYS A 104 10.54 -2.71 17.19
N ALA A 105 10.19 -2.84 15.91
CA ALA A 105 10.57 -1.88 14.87
C ALA A 105 9.44 -0.90 14.53
N ILE A 106 9.81 0.35 14.26
CA ILE A 106 8.92 1.41 13.76
C ILE A 106 9.66 2.10 12.61
N ASN A 107 9.02 2.22 11.45
CA ASN A 107 9.56 3.02 10.35
C ASN A 107 9.70 4.51 10.77
N PRO A 108 10.88 5.14 10.60
CA PRO A 108 11.12 6.52 11.04
C PRO A 108 10.16 7.54 10.43
N PHE A 109 9.83 7.41 9.15
CA PHE A 109 8.88 8.30 8.47
C PHE A 109 7.50 8.22 9.13
N LEU A 110 6.98 7.02 9.41
CA LEU A 110 5.71 6.89 10.16
C LEU A 110 5.81 7.41 11.60
N LYS A 111 6.96 7.28 12.27
CA LYS A 111 7.16 7.86 13.61
C LYS A 111 7.05 9.37 13.58
N GLU A 112 7.63 10.02 12.56
CA GLU A 112 7.54 11.46 12.33
C GLU A 112 6.10 11.89 12.03
N GLN A 113 5.43 11.24 11.06
CA GLN A 113 4.03 11.51 10.73
C GLN A 113 3.11 11.34 11.95
N ASN A 114 3.35 10.32 12.77
CA ASN A 114 2.62 10.10 14.00
C ASN A 114 2.84 11.24 15.02
N LYS A 115 4.09 11.67 15.21
CA LYS A 115 4.43 12.76 16.13
C LYS A 115 3.77 14.07 15.70
N ASN A 116 3.69 14.35 14.42
CA ASN A 116 3.19 15.63 13.91
C ASN A 116 1.66 15.68 13.85
N TYR A 117 0.99 14.61 13.38
CA TYR A 117 -0.42 14.69 13.00
C TYR A 117 -1.36 13.74 13.76
N ILE A 118 -0.93 12.51 14.05
CA ILE A 118 -1.86 11.46 14.51
C ILE A 118 -1.88 11.27 16.03
N LYS A 119 -0.72 11.33 16.68
CA LYS A 119 -0.55 11.15 18.14
C LYS A 119 -0.98 9.78 18.68
N LEU A 120 -0.77 8.69 17.94
CA LEU A 120 -0.84 7.33 18.50
C LEU A 120 0.22 7.16 19.60
N SER A 121 -0.11 6.37 20.63
CA SER A 121 0.89 5.94 21.61
C SER A 121 1.94 5.06 20.97
N GLU A 122 3.12 4.98 21.58
CA GLU A 122 4.19 4.14 21.06
C GLU A 122 3.80 2.66 21.03
N SER A 123 3.04 2.18 22.03
CA SER A 123 2.54 0.81 22.07
C SER A 123 1.53 0.50 20.96
N GLN A 124 0.74 1.49 20.52
CA GLN A 124 -0.14 1.38 19.36
C GLN A 124 0.66 1.35 18.05
N LEU A 125 1.58 2.31 17.86
CA LEU A 125 2.38 2.43 16.63
C LEU A 125 3.28 1.20 16.40
N ARG A 126 3.72 0.54 17.48
CA ARG A 126 4.50 -0.71 17.42
C ARG A 126 3.69 -1.93 16.98
N VAL A 127 2.35 -1.89 17.01
CA VAL A 127 1.54 -3.00 16.50
C VAL A 127 1.63 -3.02 14.99
N LYS A 128 2.22 -4.09 14.43
CA LYS A 128 2.48 -4.21 12.97
C LYS A 128 1.23 -3.92 12.13
N ARG A 129 0.05 -4.38 12.57
CA ARG A 129 -1.22 -4.17 11.86
C ARG A 129 -1.65 -2.70 11.86
N ILE A 130 -1.51 -2.01 12.99
CA ILE A 130 -1.79 -0.57 13.07
C ILE A 130 -0.78 0.21 12.21
N HIS A 131 0.49 -0.17 12.27
CA HIS A 131 1.57 0.40 11.46
C HIS A 131 1.30 0.28 9.95
N ASP A 132 0.95 -0.92 9.49
CA ASP A 132 0.63 -1.20 8.09
C ASP A 132 -0.65 -0.43 7.64
N ILE A 133 -1.68 -0.36 8.50
CA ILE A 133 -2.92 0.40 8.23
C ILE A 133 -2.65 1.90 8.17
N PHE A 134 -1.85 2.43 9.10
CA PHE A 134 -1.51 3.85 9.12
C PHE A 134 -0.78 4.26 7.83
N ALA A 135 0.20 3.47 7.39
CA ALA A 135 0.86 3.69 6.10
C ALA A 135 -0.14 3.69 4.94
N THR A 136 -1.08 2.74 4.93
CA THR A 136 -2.11 2.65 3.89
C THR A 136 -3.04 3.86 3.88
N PHE A 137 -3.44 4.36 5.07
CA PHE A 137 -4.31 5.53 5.17
C PHE A 137 -3.60 6.81 4.72
N LEU A 138 -2.32 6.98 5.04
CA LEU A 138 -1.54 8.12 4.54
C LEU A 138 -1.43 8.10 3.01
N LEU A 139 -1.07 6.96 2.42
CA LEU A 139 -1.01 6.80 0.96
C LEU A 139 -2.36 7.13 0.31
N HIS A 140 -3.46 6.65 0.87
CA HIS A 140 -4.79 6.93 0.36
C HIS A 140 -5.14 8.42 0.47
N LYS A 141 -4.87 9.06 1.62
CA LYS A 141 -5.12 10.49 1.83
C LYS A 141 -4.31 11.38 0.89
N THR A 142 -3.10 10.97 0.55
CA THR A 142 -2.18 11.75 -0.29
C THR A 142 -2.43 11.57 -1.78
N TYR A 143 -2.71 10.35 -2.24
CA TYR A 143 -2.72 10.04 -3.68
C TYR A 143 -4.12 9.81 -4.28
N CYS A 144 -5.16 9.55 -3.48
CA CYS A 144 -6.51 9.37 -4.01
C CYS A 144 -7.24 10.72 -4.19
N SER A 145 -8.14 10.79 -5.17
CA SER A 145 -8.96 11.99 -5.39
C SER A 145 -9.94 12.23 -4.24
N HIS A 146 -10.40 13.48 -4.09
CA HIS A 146 -11.32 13.86 -3.01
C HIS A 146 -12.59 12.99 -2.99
N GLY A 147 -13.21 12.70 -4.15
CA GLY A 147 -14.40 11.85 -4.22
C GLY A 147 -14.15 10.41 -3.73
N VAL A 148 -12.97 9.84 -4.03
CA VAL A 148 -12.59 8.51 -3.49
C VAL A 148 -12.39 8.60 -1.96
N GLN A 149 -11.80 9.69 -1.48
CA GLN A 149 -11.61 9.90 -0.05
C GLN A 149 -12.93 10.03 0.72
N GLU A 150 -13.88 10.82 0.22
CA GLU A 150 -15.20 10.98 0.88
C GLU A 150 -15.98 9.67 0.90
N ASN A 151 -15.99 8.90 -0.19
CA ASN A 151 -16.62 7.57 -0.20
C ASN A 151 -16.03 6.64 0.88
N LYS A 152 -14.69 6.65 1.06
CA LYS A 152 -14.07 5.82 2.10
C LYS A 152 -14.29 6.37 3.50
N LYS A 153 -14.36 7.68 3.68
CA LYS A 153 -14.73 8.29 4.95
C LYS A 153 -16.11 7.85 5.41
N GLU A 154 -17.11 7.83 4.53
CA GLU A 154 -18.45 7.30 4.84
C GLU A 154 -18.38 5.84 5.31
N MET A 155 -17.70 4.97 4.55
CA MET A 155 -17.52 3.57 4.93
C MET A 155 -16.80 3.38 6.28
N LEU A 156 -15.82 4.24 6.58
CA LEU A 156 -15.09 4.23 7.84
C LEU A 156 -15.96 4.71 9.01
N ASN A 157 -16.83 5.70 8.80
CA ASN A 157 -17.79 6.14 9.81
C ASN A 157 -18.80 5.04 10.15
N ASP A 158 -19.34 4.36 9.14
CA ASP A 158 -20.21 3.19 9.36
C ASP A 158 -19.48 2.08 10.12
N TYR A 159 -18.20 1.88 9.79
CA TYR A 159 -17.36 0.94 10.51
C TYR A 159 -17.19 1.31 11.99
N LYS A 160 -16.98 2.60 12.33
CA LYS A 160 -16.93 3.05 13.73
C LYS A 160 -18.23 2.77 14.48
N ILE A 161 -19.38 2.99 13.84
CA ILE A 161 -20.69 2.69 14.43
C ILE A 161 -20.80 1.19 14.73
N ARG A 162 -20.39 0.32 13.79
CA ARG A 162 -20.39 -1.13 14.00
C ARG A 162 -19.44 -1.56 15.12
N LEU A 163 -18.25 -0.97 15.19
CA LEU A 163 -17.30 -1.24 16.28
C LEU A 163 -17.87 -0.87 17.65
N HIS A 164 -18.52 0.29 17.74
CA HIS A 164 -19.11 0.74 19.01
C HIS A 164 -20.20 -0.22 19.50
N ARG A 165 -21.04 -0.75 18.60
CA ARG A 165 -22.12 -1.70 18.94
C ARG A 165 -21.59 -3.02 19.52
N THR A 166 -20.38 -3.44 19.14
CA THR A 166 -19.78 -4.71 19.58
C THR A 166 -18.69 -4.54 20.64
N LYS A 167 -18.57 -3.34 21.22
CA LYS A 167 -17.51 -2.97 22.16
C LYS A 167 -17.39 -3.93 23.34
N ASP A 168 -18.52 -4.42 23.84
CA ASP A 168 -18.55 -5.28 25.02
C ASP A 168 -17.87 -6.63 24.76
N TYR A 169 -17.92 -7.14 23.52
CA TYR A 169 -17.34 -8.44 23.14
C TYR A 169 -15.83 -8.51 23.31
N TYR A 170 -15.15 -7.37 23.26
CA TYR A 170 -13.69 -7.30 23.34
C TYR A 170 -13.19 -6.35 24.44
N SER A 171 -14.09 -5.85 25.28
CA SER A 171 -13.78 -4.87 26.31
C SER A 171 -12.72 -5.35 27.32
N SER A 172 -12.68 -6.66 27.59
CA SER A 172 -11.72 -7.33 28.47
C SER A 172 -10.35 -7.59 27.83
N ASN A 173 -10.25 -7.58 26.50
CA ASN A 173 -9.00 -7.85 25.79
C ASN A 173 -8.25 -6.53 25.47
N ILE A 174 -7.16 -6.29 26.21
CA ILE A 174 -6.39 -5.05 26.09
C ILE A 174 -5.77 -4.85 24.70
N ASP A 175 -5.37 -5.93 24.03
CA ASP A 175 -4.75 -5.87 22.71
C ASP A 175 -5.77 -5.46 21.65
N ILE A 176 -6.96 -6.07 21.66
CA ILE A 176 -8.05 -5.74 20.73
C ILE A 176 -8.57 -4.33 21.00
N LYS A 177 -8.75 -3.95 22.27
CA LYS A 177 -9.13 -2.58 22.64
C LYS A 177 -8.12 -1.57 22.12
N ARG A 178 -6.82 -1.80 22.35
CA ARG A 178 -5.73 -0.95 21.83
C ARG A 178 -5.78 -0.84 20.31
N PHE A 179 -6.03 -1.94 19.60
CA PHE A 179 -6.18 -1.97 18.15
C PHE A 179 -7.30 -1.05 17.68
N PHE A 180 -8.53 -1.26 18.16
CA PHE A 180 -9.67 -0.44 17.72
C PHE A 180 -9.57 1.03 18.16
N THR A 181 -9.01 1.33 19.33
CA THR A 181 -8.73 2.71 19.72
C THR A 181 -7.75 3.38 18.75
N ALA A 182 -6.71 2.68 18.28
CA ALA A 182 -5.79 3.23 17.30
C ALA A 182 -6.46 3.47 15.94
N ILE A 183 -7.33 2.56 15.50
CA ILE A 183 -8.10 2.73 14.25
C ILE A 183 -9.01 3.95 14.34
N ASN A 184 -9.72 4.14 15.45
CA ASN A 184 -10.55 5.34 15.65
C ASN A 184 -9.73 6.62 15.57
N ILE A 185 -8.59 6.69 16.24
CA ILE A 185 -7.69 7.86 16.18
C ILE A 185 -7.25 8.13 14.74
N LEU A 186 -6.88 7.08 13.99
CA LEU A 186 -6.47 7.22 12.58
C LEU A 186 -7.59 7.75 11.70
N ILE A 187 -8.82 7.24 11.87
CA ILE A 187 -9.99 7.71 11.11
C ILE A 187 -10.24 9.19 11.43
N ASP A 188 -10.28 9.54 12.72
CA ASP A 188 -10.62 10.89 13.17
C ASP A 188 -9.59 11.92 12.71
N LYS A 189 -8.30 11.57 12.78
CA LYS A 189 -7.23 12.50 12.40
C LYS A 189 -7.03 12.65 10.90
N LEU A 190 -7.33 11.64 10.09
CA LEU A 190 -7.08 11.67 8.64
C LEU A 190 -8.32 12.00 7.80
N TYR A 191 -9.53 11.77 8.33
CA TYR A 191 -10.77 11.86 7.55
C TYR A 191 -11.87 12.73 8.19
N GLN A 192 -11.70 13.28 9.40
CA GLN A 192 -12.71 14.15 10.02
C GLN A 192 -12.39 15.65 9.97
N TYR A 193 -11.56 16.07 9.01
CA TYR A 193 -11.36 17.48 8.63
C TYR A 193 -11.60 17.65 7.13
#